data_AF-A0A9N9CSV6-F1
#
_entry.id   AF-A0A9N9CSV6-F1
#
_cell.length_a   1.000
_cell.length_b   1.000
_cell.length_c   1.000
_cell.angle_alpha   90.00
_cell.angle_beta   90.00
_cell.angle_gamma   90.00
#
_symmetry.space_group_name_H-M   'P 1'
#
loop_
_entity.id
_entity.type
_entity.pdbx_description
1 polymer ?
#
loop_
_entity_poly.entity_id
_entity_poly.type
_entity_poly.pdbx_seq_one_letter_code
_entity_poly.pdbx_strand_id
1 'polypeptide(L)'
;MDLQSEHEKYLCQYFDNQPIFVLNYPRDLKAFYMKNNGDEETVACFDLLFPEIGELIGGSVREDDYQTLQKKAKKIGLERLIMLISGTENIRDTIAFPRFPGKLEF
;
A
#
# COMPACT_ATOMS: atom_id res chain seq x y z
N MET A 1 10.12 -4.73 -5.00
CA MET A 1 10.20 -5.88 -4.07
C MET A 1 10.33 -5.28 -2.68
N ASP A 2 9.56 -5.75 -1.71
CA ASP A 2 9.57 -5.20 -0.34
C ASP A 2 10.69 -5.83 0.51
N LEU A 3 11.00 -5.20 1.66
CA LEU A 3 11.95 -5.77 2.62
C LEU A 3 11.37 -7.07 3.22
N GLN A 4 12.26 -8.03 3.45
CA GLN A 4 11.94 -9.26 4.16
C GLN A 4 12.51 -9.16 5.57
N SER A 5 11.99 -9.97 6.50
CA SER A 5 12.42 -9.92 7.90
C SER A 5 13.92 -10.17 8.10
N GLU A 6 14.58 -10.92 7.22
CA GLU A 6 16.04 -11.07 7.23
C GLU A 6 16.75 -9.74 6.95
N HIS A 7 16.29 -8.98 5.96
CA HIS A 7 16.84 -7.68 5.60
C HIS A 7 16.61 -6.65 6.72
N GLU A 8 15.44 -6.66 7.37
CA GLU A 8 15.12 -5.78 8.49
C GLU A 8 16.05 -5.99 9.69
N LYS A 9 16.28 -7.25 10.06
CA LYS A 9 17.19 -7.61 11.16
C LYS A 9 18.63 -7.26 10.81
N TYR A 10 19.05 -7.52 9.58
CA TYR A 10 20.37 -7.13 9.10
C TYR A 10 20.59 -5.61 9.19
N LEU A 11 19.60 -4.79 8.80
CA LEU A 11 19.70 -3.34 8.92
C LEU A 11 19.90 -2.91 10.38
N CYS A 12 19.14 -3.48 11.31
CA CYS A 12 19.33 -3.18 12.74
C CYS A 12 20.74 -3.55 13.22
N GLN A 13 21.26 -4.72 12.82
CA GLN A 13 22.62 -5.17 13.15
C GLN A 13 23.69 -4.23 12.58
N TYR A 14 23.48 -3.74 11.35
CA TYR A 14 24.38 -2.80 10.69
C TYR A 14 24.46 -1.46 11.44
N PHE A 15 23.34 -1.00 12.02
CA PHE A 15 23.27 0.21 12.85
C PHE A 15 23.44 -0.12 14.34
N ASP A 16 24.56 -0.78 14.68
CA ASP A 16 24.98 -1.09 16.05
C ASP A 16 23.95 -1.86 16.89
N ASN A 17 23.14 -2.70 16.23
CA ASN A 17 22.11 -3.51 16.85
C ASN A 17 21.10 -2.67 17.67
N GLN A 18 20.74 -1.48 17.16
CA GLN A 18 19.78 -0.57 17.78
C GLN A 18 18.44 -0.55 17.01
N PRO A 19 17.34 -0.11 17.64
CA PRO A 19 16.11 0.16 16.92
C PRO A 19 16.30 1.29 15.89
N ILE A 20 15.79 1.09 14.68
CA ILE A 20 15.92 2.06 13.59
C ILE A 20 14.58 2.38 12.94
N PHE A 21 14.46 3.57 12.38
CA PHE A 21 13.35 3.92 11.50
C PHE A 21 13.78 3.78 10.04
N VAL A 22 12.99 3.05 9.26
CA VAL A 22 13.06 3.10 7.80
C VAL A 22 11.92 3.99 7.32
N LEU A 23 12.24 5.00 6.52
CA LEU A 23 11.30 6.03 6.08
C LEU A 23 11.11 5.99 4.57
N ASN A 24 10.01 6.59 4.11
CA ASN A 24 9.81 6.94 2.70
C ASN A 24 9.86 5.74 1.75
N TYR A 25 9.05 4.72 2.04
CA TYR A 25 8.96 3.56 1.16
C TYR A 25 8.36 3.94 -0.20
N PRO A 26 8.69 3.19 -1.28
CA PRO A 26 8.08 3.36 -2.58
C PRO A 26 6.56 3.26 -2.52
N ARG A 27 5.86 4.19 -3.19
CA ARG A 27 4.40 4.29 -3.17
C ARG A 27 3.71 2.98 -3.53
N ASP A 28 4.19 2.30 -4.57
CA ASP A 28 3.53 1.12 -5.13
C ASP A 28 3.61 -0.11 -4.22
N LEU A 29 4.44 -0.07 -3.16
CA LEU A 29 4.55 -1.14 -2.17
C LEU A 29 3.68 -0.91 -0.93
N LYS A 30 3.11 0.30 -0.76
CA LYS A 30 2.39 0.69 0.45
C LYS A 30 0.93 1.04 0.15
N ALA A 31 0.12 1.17 1.20
CA ALA A 31 -1.33 1.33 1.08
C ALA A 31 -1.76 2.67 0.45
N PHE A 32 -2.89 2.69 -0.27
CA PHE A 32 -3.40 3.87 -0.98
C PHE A 32 -3.64 5.10 -0.11
N TYR A 33 -3.90 4.92 1.19
CA TYR A 33 -4.21 6.01 2.10
C TYR A 33 -2.95 6.76 2.56
N MET A 34 -1.74 6.31 2.18
CA MET A 34 -0.51 6.98 2.59
C MET A 34 -0.27 8.21 1.72
N LYS A 35 0.09 9.33 2.36
CA LYS A 35 0.35 10.61 1.68
C LYS A 35 1.63 10.52 0.85
N ASN A 36 1.62 11.08 -0.35
CA ASN A 36 2.82 11.13 -1.20
C ASN A 36 3.82 12.16 -0.66
N ASN A 37 5.11 11.84 -0.80
CA ASN A 37 6.14 12.86 -0.67
C ASN A 37 6.22 13.73 -1.94
N GLY A 38 6.95 14.84 -1.86
CA GLY A 38 7.09 15.79 -2.97
C GLY A 38 7.83 15.24 -4.19
N ASP A 39 8.50 14.10 -4.06
CA ASP A 39 9.16 13.37 -5.15
C ASP A 39 8.18 12.58 -6.04
N GLU A 40 6.93 12.44 -5.60
CA GLU A 40 5.91 11.58 -6.20
C GLU A 40 6.34 10.12 -6.45
N GLU A 41 7.40 9.62 -5.83
CA GLU A 41 7.84 8.22 -5.92
C GLU A 41 7.66 7.49 -4.59
N THR A 42 7.79 8.21 -3.48
CA THR A 42 7.69 7.66 -2.14
C THR A 42 6.46 8.17 -1.39
N VAL A 43 6.11 7.49 -0.30
CA VAL A 43 5.03 7.90 0.61
C VAL A 43 5.59 8.25 1.99
N ALA A 44 4.96 9.20 2.66
CA ALA A 44 5.29 9.64 4.02
C ALA A 44 4.91 8.56 5.04
N CYS A 45 5.74 7.52 5.15
CA CYS A 45 5.58 6.40 6.06
C CYS A 45 6.89 6.09 6.80
N PHE A 46 6.73 5.31 7.86
CA PHE A 46 7.84 4.79 8.65
C PHE A 46 7.54 3.37 9.09
N ASP A 47 8.58 2.55 9.17
CA ASP A 47 8.58 1.28 9.88
C ASP A 47 9.69 1.36 10.97
N LEU A 48 9.34 1.05 12.21
CA LEU A 48 10.26 0.97 13.35
C LEU A 48 10.72 -0.47 13.51
N LEU A 49 11.98 -0.72 13.22
CA LEU A 49 12.58 -2.05 13.26
C LEU A 49 13.33 -2.26 14.58
N PHE A 50 13.23 -3.47 15.12
CA PHE A 50 13.98 -3.93 16.30
C PHE A 50 14.88 -5.12 15.93
N PRO A 51 16.11 -5.22 16.46
CA PRO A 51 17.13 -6.14 15.94
C PRO A 51 16.77 -7.63 15.90
N GLU A 52 15.99 -8.11 16.88
CA GLU A 52 15.61 -9.54 16.95
C GLU A 52 14.22 -9.80 16.39
N ILE A 53 13.38 -8.77 16.34
CA ILE A 53 11.95 -8.85 16.03
C ILE A 53 11.69 -8.56 14.55
N GLY A 54 12.40 -7.59 13.96
CA GLY A 54 12.03 -6.96 12.68
C GLY A 54 11.11 -5.77 12.93
N GLU A 55 10.17 -5.50 12.03
CA GLU A 55 9.16 -4.45 12.24
C GLU A 55 8.35 -4.63 13.53
N LEU A 56 8.41 -3.62 14.41
CA LEU A 56 7.58 -3.52 15.61
C LEU A 56 6.38 -2.59 15.41
N ILE A 57 6.58 -1.46 14.71
CA ILE A 57 5.54 -0.45 14.48
C ILE A 57 5.65 0.11 13.06
N GLY A 58 4.57 0.01 12.28
CA GLY A 58 4.41 0.69 11.00
C GLY A 58 3.42 1.85 11.08
N GLY A 59 3.74 2.97 10.42
CA GLY A 59 2.92 4.18 10.45
C GLY A 59 3.05 5.03 9.19
N SER A 60 2.10 5.94 8.98
CA SER A 60 2.15 6.89 7.88
C SER A 60 1.30 8.12 8.14
N VAL A 61 1.67 9.21 7.47
CA VAL A 61 0.78 10.35 7.28
C VAL A 61 -0.32 9.93 6.32
N ARG A 62 -1.56 10.21 6.71
CA ARG A 62 -2.73 9.88 5.89
C ARG A 62 -2.91 10.94 4.81
N GLU A 63 -3.32 10.48 3.62
CA GLU A 63 -3.74 11.36 2.54
C GLU A 63 -4.97 12.15 2.98
N ASP A 64 -4.81 13.46 3.06
CA ASP A 64 -5.80 14.42 3.55
C ASP A 64 -6.52 15.14 2.39
N ASP A 65 -5.98 15.09 1.18
CA ASP A 65 -6.68 15.59 -0.01
C ASP A 65 -7.67 14.55 -0.56
N TYR A 66 -8.95 14.92 -0.53
CA TYR A 66 -10.04 14.04 -0.96
C TYR A 66 -9.90 13.59 -2.42
N GLN A 67 -9.50 14.48 -3.33
CA GLN A 67 -9.40 14.17 -4.76
C GLN A 67 -8.27 13.16 -5.02
N THR A 68 -7.13 13.38 -4.39
CA THR A 68 -5.97 12.48 -4.46
C THR A 68 -6.28 11.13 -3.82
N LEU A 69 -6.90 11.11 -2.64
CA LEU A 69 -7.31 9.88 -1.98
C LEU A 69 -8.29 9.08 -2.85
N GLN A 70 -9.30 9.74 -3.44
CA GLN A 70 -10.26 9.09 -4.33
C GLN A 70 -9.56 8.51 -5.57
N LYS A 71 -8.62 9.25 -6.17
CA LYS A 71 -7.83 8.77 -7.33
C LYS A 71 -6.97 7.55 -6.97
N LYS A 72 -6.33 7.54 -5.80
CA LYS A 72 -5.54 6.41 -5.30
C LYS A 72 -6.43 5.20 -4.97
N ALA A 73 -7.56 5.41 -4.31
CA ALA A 73 -8.53 4.36 -3.99
C ALA A 73 -9.11 3.70 -5.26
N LYS A 74 -9.39 4.48 -6.31
CA LYS A 74 -9.84 3.96 -7.61
C LYS A 74 -8.84 3.00 -8.26
N LYS A 75 -7.54 3.11 -7.95
CA LYS A 75 -6.51 2.17 -8.44
C LYS A 75 -6.49 0.86 -7.66
N ILE A 76 -7.07 0.79 -6.47
CA ILE A 76 -7.09 -0.40 -5.63
C ILE A 76 -8.47 -1.05 -5.72
N GLY A 77 -8.61 -2.03 -6.62
CA GLY A 77 -9.77 -2.93 -6.69
C GLY A 77 -11.12 -2.24 -6.51
N LEU A 78 -11.32 -1.12 -7.22
CA LEU A 78 -12.54 -0.30 -7.17
C LEU A 78 -13.80 -1.14 -7.36
N GLU A 79 -13.70 -2.21 -8.13
CA GLU A 79 -14.77 -3.16 -8.37
C GLU A 79 -15.29 -3.76 -7.06
N ARG A 80 -14.41 -4.10 -6.10
CA ARG A 80 -14.82 -4.59 -4.78
C ARG A 80 -15.40 -3.50 -3.88
N LEU A 81 -14.91 -2.27 -3.99
CA LEU A 81 -15.48 -1.13 -3.27
C LEU A 81 -16.86 -0.76 -3.81
N ILE A 82 -17.03 -0.74 -5.14
CA ILE A 82 -18.32 -0.58 -5.80
C ILE A 82 -19.23 -1.72 -5.38
N MET A 83 -18.76 -2.97 -5.41
CA MET A 83 -19.53 -4.14 -4.97
C MET A 83 -20.05 -3.98 -3.54
N LEU A 84 -19.23 -3.46 -2.63
CA LEU A 84 -19.60 -3.18 -1.25
C LEU A 84 -20.63 -2.05 -1.12
N ILE A 85 -20.47 -0.96 -1.87
CA ILE A 85 -21.35 0.23 -1.79
C ILE A 85 -22.67 0.02 -2.54
N SER A 86 -22.64 -0.67 -3.68
CA SER A 86 -23.81 -0.96 -4.52
C SER A 86 -24.61 -2.16 -4.03
N GLY A 87 -24.02 -3.01 -3.18
CA GLY A 87 -24.63 -4.26 -2.73
C GLY A 87 -24.71 -5.34 -3.82
N THR A 88 -24.05 -5.17 -4.96
CA THR A 88 -23.98 -6.21 -5.99
C THR A 88 -23.22 -7.43 -5.47
N GLU A 89 -23.67 -8.64 -5.78
CA GLU A 89 -23.03 -9.87 -5.29
C GLU A 89 -21.82 -10.30 -6.14
N ASN A 90 -21.74 -9.82 -7.39
CA ASN A 90 -20.71 -10.21 -8.34
C ASN A 90 -19.87 -9.02 -8.80
N ILE A 91 -18.55 -9.14 -8.68
CA ILE A 91 -17.59 -8.13 -9.10
C ILE A 91 -17.71 -7.75 -10.58
N ARG A 92 -18.21 -8.66 -11.42
CA ARG A 92 -18.39 -8.44 -12.86
C ARG A 92 -19.46 -7.41 -13.18
N ASP A 93 -20.43 -7.24 -12.30
CA ASP A 93 -21.55 -6.31 -12.49
C ASP A 93 -21.17 -4.88 -12.09
N THR A 94 -19.95 -4.70 -11.56
CA THR A 94 -19.43 -3.40 -11.14
C THR A 94 -18.61 -2.70 -12.23
N ILE A 95 -18.45 -3.35 -13.39
CA ILE A 95 -17.70 -2.85 -14.54
C ILE A 95 -18.47 -3.14 -15.84
N ALA A 96 -18.53 -2.16 -16.75
CA ALA A 96 -19.33 -2.28 -17.99
C ALA A 96 -18.89 -3.46 -18.88
N PHE A 97 -17.60 -3.76 -18.92
CA PHE A 97 -17.00 -4.79 -19.78
C PHE A 97 -16.05 -5.70 -18.98
N PRO A 98 -16.57 -6.65 -18.18
CA PRO A 98 -15.76 -7.50 -17.32
C PRO A 98 -14.98 -8.54 -18.12
N ARG A 99 -13.67 -8.64 -17.90
CA ARG A 99 -12.81 -9.67 -18.50
C ARG A 99 -12.55 -10.81 -17.51
N PHE A 100 -12.71 -12.04 -17.95
CA PHE A 100 -12.44 -13.25 -17.15
C PHE A 100 -12.09 -14.43 -18.08
N PRO A 101 -11.49 -15.53 -17.56
CA PRO A 101 -11.11 -16.66 -18.40
C PRO A 101 -12.28 -17.13 -19.29
N GLY A 102 -12.08 -17.12 -20.61
CA GLY A 102 -13.10 -17.49 -21.59
C GLY A 102 -14.00 -16.36 -22.11
N LYS A 103 -13.81 -15.10 -21.69
CA LYS A 103 -14.58 -13.95 -22.22
C LYS A 103 -13.68 -12.72 -22.46
N LEU A 104 -13.58 -12.31 -23.73
CA LEU A 104 -12.70 -11.24 -24.24
C LEU A 104 -13.42 -10.29 -25.24
N GLU A 105 -14.75 -10.17 -25.15
CA GLU A 105 -15.55 -9.31 -26.03
C GLU A 105 -15.91 -7.97 -25.36
N PHE A 106 -16.12 -6.94 -26.19
CA PHE A 106 -16.63 -5.62 -25.79
C PHE A 106 -18.16 -5.66 -25.81
#